data_AF-A0A5B8IVF9-F1
#
_entry.id   AF-A0A5B8IVF9-F1
#
_cell.length_a   1.000
_cell.length_b   1.000
_cell.length_c   1.000
_cell.angle_alpha   90.00
_cell.angle_beta   90.00
_cell.angle_gamma   90.00
#
_symmetry.space_group_name_H-M   'P 1'
#
loop_
_entity.id
_entity.type
_entity.pdbx_description
1 polymer ?
#
loop_
_entity_poly.entity_id
_entity_poly.type
_entity_poly.pdbx_seq_one_letter_code
_entity_poly.pdbx_strand_id
1 'polypeptide(L)'
;MWRVLVFVMLLGCGSYEITQPETSSAVMPEMHGNRTIRTEEQFRRYVVGQTLMSDGVEMTIGADYSVNGRYRGKPFSGSWEFRKGLFCHSATRDVHSMDRQCFRVTQHEREIMLTLMPE
;
A
#
# COMPACT_ATOMS: atom_id res chain seq x y z
N MET A 1 -9.73 -70.82 3.65
CA MET A 1 -8.45 -70.14 3.97
C MET A 1 -8.65 -68.64 3.80
N TRP A 2 -8.29 -67.72 4.69
CA TRP A 2 -7.98 -67.73 6.11
C TRP A 2 -8.01 -66.24 6.54
N ARG A 3 -8.58 -65.95 7.71
CA ARG A 3 -8.19 -64.90 8.66
C ARG A 3 -8.56 -63.43 8.41
N VAL A 4 -9.61 -63.04 9.12
CA VAL A 4 -9.75 -61.78 9.85
C VAL A 4 -8.51 -61.52 10.72
N LEU A 5 -7.93 -60.32 10.65
CA LEU A 5 -6.98 -59.79 11.64
C LEU A 5 -7.53 -58.47 12.18
N VAL A 6 -8.22 -58.60 13.30
CA VAL A 6 -8.52 -57.53 14.25
C VAL A 6 -7.22 -57.16 14.96
N PHE A 7 -6.74 -55.94 14.78
CA PHE A 7 -5.68 -55.36 15.61
C PHE A 7 -6.32 -54.43 16.64
N VAL A 8 -6.51 -54.96 17.84
CA VAL A 8 -6.72 -54.19 19.06
C VAL A 8 -5.32 -53.93 19.64
N MET A 9 -4.87 -52.68 19.64
CA MET A 9 -3.78 -52.25 20.50
C MET A 9 -4.33 -51.34 21.60
N LEU A 10 -4.08 -51.79 22.81
CA LEU A 10 -4.41 -51.20 24.10
C LEU A 10 -3.44 -50.07 24.46
N LEU A 11 -3.99 -49.04 25.10
CA LEU A 11 -3.41 -48.31 26.24
C LEU A 11 -1.97 -47.79 26.07
N GLY A 12 -1.85 -46.63 25.44
CA GLY A 12 -0.87 -45.63 25.82
C GLY A 12 -1.58 -44.46 26.48
N CYS A 13 -1.58 -44.40 27.81
CA CYS A 13 -1.84 -43.15 28.55
C CYS A 13 -0.68 -42.20 28.29
N GLY A 14 -0.69 -41.55 27.12
CA GLY A 14 0.09 -40.35 26.91
C GLY A 14 -0.73 -39.18 27.43
N SER A 15 -0.35 -38.64 28.58
CA SER A 15 -0.75 -37.29 28.99
C SER A 15 -0.26 -36.33 27.91
N TYR A 16 -1.08 -36.09 26.90
CA TYR A 16 -0.85 -34.96 26.03
C TYR A 16 -1.47 -33.77 26.78
N GLU A 17 -0.59 -33.04 27.47
CA GLU A 17 -0.87 -31.69 27.91
C GLU A 17 -1.13 -30.90 26.62
N ILE A 18 -2.39 -30.77 26.20
CA ILE A 18 -2.74 -29.77 25.20
C ILE A 18 -2.51 -28.45 25.91
N THR A 19 -1.32 -27.89 25.70
CA THR A 19 -1.14 -26.44 25.72
C THR A 19 -2.20 -25.88 24.79
N GLN A 20 -3.29 -25.37 25.36
CA GLN A 20 -4.23 -24.52 24.65
C GLN A 20 -3.37 -23.40 24.06
N PRO A 21 -3.30 -23.21 22.73
CA PRO A 21 -2.86 -21.93 22.23
C PRO A 21 -3.88 -20.92 22.77
N GLU A 22 -3.42 -20.16 23.75
CA GLU A 22 -4.08 -18.97 24.25
C GLU A 22 -4.56 -18.19 23.03
N THR A 23 -5.88 -18.08 22.93
CA THR A 23 -6.59 -16.92 22.40
C THR A 23 -5.76 -16.09 21.43
N SER A 24 -5.44 -16.64 20.25
CA SER A 24 -4.96 -15.80 19.17
C SER A 24 -6.18 -15.03 18.71
N SER A 25 -6.27 -13.84 19.30
CA SER A 25 -7.22 -12.78 19.00
C SER A 25 -7.70 -12.91 17.57
N ALA A 26 -9.02 -12.98 17.40
CA ALA A 26 -9.66 -12.83 16.11
C ALA A 26 -8.90 -11.73 15.34
N VAL A 27 -8.13 -12.17 14.34
CA VAL A 27 -7.59 -11.29 13.32
C VAL A 27 -8.85 -10.76 12.65
N MET A 28 -9.31 -9.60 13.09
CA MET A 28 -10.34 -8.88 12.36
C MET A 28 -9.73 -8.63 10.98
N PRO A 29 -10.30 -9.16 9.89
CA PRO A 29 -9.82 -8.81 8.57
C PRO A 29 -9.89 -7.28 8.47
N GLU A 30 -8.79 -6.67 8.06
CA GLU A 30 -8.68 -5.23 7.84
C GLU A 30 -9.96 -4.75 7.16
N MET A 31 -10.74 -3.93 7.89
CA MET A 31 -11.96 -3.35 7.37
C MET A 31 -11.61 -2.63 6.06
N HIS A 32 -12.19 -3.08 4.96
CA HIS A 32 -12.06 -2.45 3.65
C HIS A 32 -12.21 -0.93 3.77
N GLY A 33 -11.27 -0.18 3.20
CA GLY A 33 -11.42 1.26 3.06
C GLY A 33 -10.13 1.93 2.64
N ASN A 34 -9.21 2.14 3.56
CA ASN A 34 -8.13 3.11 3.38
C ASN A 34 -6.78 2.55 3.84
N ARG A 35 -5.78 2.57 2.95
CA ARG A 35 -4.38 2.32 3.27
C ARG A 35 -3.58 3.61 3.14
N THR A 36 -3.04 4.11 4.25
CA THR A 36 -2.01 5.15 4.21
C THR A 36 -0.67 4.55 3.76
N ILE A 37 -0.07 5.13 2.72
CA ILE A 37 1.26 4.76 2.23
C ILE A 37 2.30 5.48 3.09
N ARG A 38 3.16 4.72 3.78
CA ARG A 38 4.13 5.27 4.75
C ARG A 38 5.58 5.00 4.39
N THR A 39 5.85 4.08 3.46
CA THR A 39 7.22 3.72 3.04
C THR A 39 7.39 3.88 1.53
N GLU A 40 8.63 4.07 1.09
CA GLU A 40 8.94 4.18 -0.34
C GLU A 40 8.61 2.88 -1.08
N GLU A 41 8.83 1.72 -0.47
CA GLU A 41 8.50 0.42 -1.07
C GLU A 41 6.99 0.29 -1.33
N GLN A 42 6.17 0.76 -0.39
CA GLN A 42 4.72 0.81 -0.59
C GLN A 42 4.35 1.79 -1.70
N PHE A 43 4.96 2.97 -1.72
CA PHE A 43 4.73 3.96 -2.75
C PHE A 43 5.06 3.43 -4.16
N ARG A 44 6.22 2.79 -4.31
CA ARG A 44 6.63 2.14 -5.57
C ARG A 44 5.68 1.04 -6.00
N ARG A 45 5.15 0.26 -5.05
CA ARG A 45 4.24 -0.85 -5.37
C ARG A 45 2.86 -0.38 -5.81
N TYR A 46 2.34 0.67 -5.18
CA TYR A 46 0.92 1.05 -5.32
C TYR A 46 0.68 2.32 -6.13
N VAL A 47 1.70 3.16 -6.34
CA VAL A 47 1.54 4.50 -6.93
C VAL A 47 2.38 4.68 -8.19
N VAL A 48 3.60 4.15 -8.23
CA VAL A 48 4.45 4.24 -9.43
C VAL A 48 3.78 3.52 -10.61
N GLY A 49 3.81 4.16 -11.78
CA GLY A 49 3.12 3.72 -13.00
C GLY A 49 1.63 4.04 -13.02
N GLN A 50 1.06 4.58 -11.95
CA GLN A 50 -0.34 5.02 -11.91
C GLN A 50 -0.47 6.46 -12.40
N THR A 51 -1.64 6.76 -12.97
CA THR A 51 -2.09 8.13 -13.22
C THR A 51 -2.90 8.60 -12.03
N LEU A 52 -2.45 9.69 -11.40
CA LEU A 52 -3.10 10.37 -10.29
C LEU A 52 -3.94 11.51 -10.84
N MET A 53 -5.18 11.61 -10.36
CA MET A 53 -6.09 12.70 -10.71
C MET A 53 -6.42 13.49 -9.46
N SER A 54 -6.33 14.81 -9.57
CA SER A 54 -6.74 15.76 -8.53
C SER A 54 -7.28 17.01 -9.22
N ASP A 55 -7.84 17.97 -8.49
CA ASP A 55 -8.56 19.12 -9.04
C ASP A 55 -7.75 19.85 -10.15
N GLY A 56 -8.13 19.61 -11.41
CA GLY A 56 -7.45 20.15 -12.60
C GLY A 56 -6.05 19.59 -12.88
N VAL A 57 -5.60 18.55 -12.18
CA VAL A 57 -4.28 17.92 -12.30
C VAL A 57 -4.41 16.46 -12.71
N GLU A 58 -3.71 16.08 -13.77
CA GLU A 58 -3.51 14.69 -14.18
C GLU A 58 -2.01 14.44 -14.21
N MET A 59 -1.48 13.47 -13.47
CA MET A 59 -0.05 13.19 -13.47
C MET A 59 0.25 11.70 -13.40
N THR A 60 1.33 11.28 -14.05
CA THR A 60 1.84 9.91 -14.00
C THR A 60 3.17 9.90 -13.27
N ILE A 61 3.32 8.96 -12.34
CA ILE A 61 4.52 8.80 -11.52
C ILE A 61 5.45 7.77 -12.17
N GLY A 62 6.57 8.21 -12.73
CA GLY A 62 7.57 7.34 -13.36
C GLY A 62 8.44 6.61 -12.34
N ALA A 63 8.89 5.40 -12.68
CA ALA A 63 9.81 4.63 -11.84
C ALA A 63 11.22 5.23 -11.77
N ASP A 64 11.54 6.08 -12.74
CA ASP A 64 12.78 6.84 -12.95
C ASP A 64 12.81 8.18 -12.21
N TYR A 65 11.96 8.34 -11.19
CA TYR A 65 11.80 9.59 -10.42
C TYR A 65 11.20 10.75 -11.21
N SER A 66 10.67 10.52 -12.42
CA SER A 66 9.98 11.54 -13.20
C SER A 66 8.51 11.68 -12.82
N VAL A 67 7.97 12.89 -12.95
CA VAL A 67 6.53 13.16 -12.95
C VAL A 67 6.20 13.81 -14.28
N ASN A 68 5.19 13.30 -14.98
CA ASN A 68 4.71 13.89 -16.23
C ASN A 68 3.19 14.03 -16.16
N GLY A 69 2.64 15.16 -16.62
CA GLY A 69 1.23 15.40 -16.45
C GLY A 69 0.70 16.62 -17.18
N ARG A 70 -0.53 16.98 -16.83
CA ARG A 70 -1.21 18.20 -17.25
C ARG A 70 -1.80 18.92 -16.04
N TYR A 71 -1.62 20.23 -16.00
CA TYR A 71 -2.28 21.13 -15.06
C TYR A 71 -3.18 22.08 -15.86
N ARG A 72 -4.50 21.99 -15.65
CA ARG A 72 -5.51 22.76 -16.39
C ARG A 72 -5.31 22.67 -17.92
N GLY A 73 -5.01 21.46 -18.40
CA GLY A 73 -4.74 21.16 -19.81
C GLY A 73 -3.34 21.51 -20.32
N LYS A 74 -2.50 22.22 -19.55
CA LYS A 74 -1.12 22.53 -19.93
C LYS A 74 -0.17 21.40 -19.51
N PRO A 75 0.67 20.86 -20.40
CA PRO A 75 1.62 19.82 -20.03
C PRO A 75 2.64 20.37 -19.01
N PHE A 76 3.05 19.52 -18.07
CA PHE A 76 4.18 19.77 -17.20
C PHE A 76 5.00 18.49 -17.03
N SER A 77 6.27 18.67 -16.69
CA SER A 77 7.13 17.59 -16.25
C SER A 77 7.80 17.97 -14.94
N GLY A 78 8.47 17.04 -14.28
CA GLY A 78 9.13 17.29 -13.01
C GLY A 78 9.74 16.04 -12.44
N SER A 79 10.08 16.10 -11.16
CA SER A 79 10.64 14.97 -10.42
C SER A 79 9.85 14.72 -9.16
N TRP A 80 9.92 13.49 -8.64
CA TRP A 80 9.39 13.17 -7.32
C TRP A 80 10.43 12.53 -6.40
N GLU A 81 10.17 12.66 -5.11
CA GLU A 81 10.87 11.98 -4.04
C GLU A 81 9.86 11.47 -3.01
N PHE A 82 10.17 10.36 -2.35
CA PHE A 82 9.40 9.88 -1.22
C PHE A 82 10.28 9.94 0.03
N ARG A 83 9.92 10.81 0.98
CA ARG A 83 10.73 11.01 2.20
C ARG A 83 9.82 11.21 3.40
N LYS A 84 10.21 10.66 4.55
CA LYS A 84 9.47 10.80 5.82
C LYS A 84 7.99 10.41 5.70
N GLY A 85 7.66 9.44 4.85
CA GLY A 85 6.27 9.00 4.61
C GLY A 85 5.43 9.94 3.75
N LEU A 86 6.06 10.87 3.03
CA LEU A 86 5.40 11.85 2.18
C LEU A 86 5.89 11.72 0.73
N PHE A 87 4.96 11.88 -0.20
CA PHE A 87 5.25 12.06 -1.63
C PHE A 87 5.46 13.54 -1.90
N CYS A 88 6.66 13.95 -2.29
CA CYS A 88 6.95 15.30 -2.69
C CYS A 88 7.24 15.34 -4.19
N HIS A 89 6.72 16.32 -4.90
CA HIS A 89 7.02 16.50 -6.32
C HIS A 89 7.40 17.95 -6.62
N SER A 90 8.16 18.13 -7.69
CA SER A 90 8.43 19.41 -8.33
C SER A 90 7.72 19.46 -9.68
N ALA A 91 7.44 20.66 -10.18
CA ALA A 91 7.01 20.88 -11.55
C ALA A 91 8.03 21.75 -12.28
N THR A 92 8.06 21.66 -13.61
CA THR A 92 8.77 22.62 -14.45
C THR A 92 8.24 24.03 -14.19
N ARG A 93 9.13 25.02 -14.22
CA ARG A 93 8.85 26.42 -13.85
C ARG A 93 7.62 27.02 -14.52
N ASP A 94 7.16 26.54 -15.67
CA ASP A 94 5.98 27.10 -16.32
C ASP A 94 4.67 26.93 -15.53
N VAL A 95 4.68 26.14 -14.44
CA VAL A 95 3.58 25.96 -13.48
C VAL A 95 4.01 26.32 -12.06
N HIS A 96 4.36 27.59 -11.81
CA HIS A 96 4.83 28.12 -10.51
C HIS A 96 3.93 27.77 -9.30
N SER A 97 2.63 27.52 -9.50
CA SER A 97 1.71 27.16 -8.42
C SER A 97 1.90 25.74 -7.87
N MET A 98 2.77 24.92 -8.48
CA MET A 98 3.02 23.52 -8.10
C MET A 98 4.45 23.28 -7.58
N ASP A 99 5.19 24.36 -7.26
CA ASP A 99 6.56 24.22 -6.76
C ASP A 99 6.58 23.49 -5.39
N ARG A 100 7.32 22.38 -5.36
CA ARG A 100 7.68 21.55 -4.18
C ARG A 100 6.57 21.38 -3.15
N GLN A 101 5.51 20.70 -3.55
CA GLN A 101 4.45 20.30 -2.63
C GLN A 101 4.67 18.87 -2.13
N CYS A 102 4.42 18.63 -0.84
CA CYS A 102 4.48 17.32 -0.21
C CYS A 102 3.08 16.86 0.22
N PHE A 103 2.77 15.61 -0.05
CA PHE A 103 1.45 15.03 0.14
C PHE A 103 1.54 13.75 0.97
N ARG A 104 0.55 13.58 1.85
CA ARG A 104 0.22 12.26 2.39
C ARG A 104 -0.54 11.50 1.31
N VAL A 105 -0.11 10.26 1.08
CA VAL A 105 -0.71 9.39 0.07
C VAL A 105 -1.57 8.34 0.75
N THR A 106 -2.81 8.25 0.30
CA THR A 106 -3.79 7.28 0.79
C THR A 106 -4.36 6.52 -0.40
N GLN A 107 -4.40 5.20 -0.31
CA GLN A 107 -5.09 4.36 -1.28
C GLN A 107 -6.44 3.95 -0.72
N HIS A 108 -7.52 4.30 -1.41
CA HIS A 108 -8.86 3.80 -1.15
C HIS A 108 -9.27 2.88 -2.28
N GLU A 109 -9.33 1.57 -2.01
CA GLU A 109 -9.48 0.53 -3.04
C GLU A 109 -8.42 0.63 -4.16
N ARG A 110 -8.79 1.19 -5.31
CA ARG A 110 -7.89 1.44 -6.46
C ARG A 110 -7.62 2.93 -6.72
N GLU A 111 -8.26 3.80 -5.95
CA GLU A 111 -8.09 5.23 -6.06
C GLU A 111 -6.94 5.70 -5.15
N ILE A 112 -6.10 6.58 -5.67
CA ILE A 112 -5.02 7.22 -4.92
C ILE A 112 -5.43 8.65 -4.61
N MET A 113 -5.53 8.95 -3.32
CA MET A 113 -5.85 10.28 -2.80
C MET A 113 -4.58 10.94 -2.29
N LEU A 114 -4.38 12.20 -2.70
CA LEU A 114 -3.30 13.06 -2.24
C LEU A 114 -3.86 14.11 -1.29
N THR A 115 -3.31 14.19 -0.08
CA THR A 115 -3.65 15.25 0.89
C THR A 115 -2.44 16.13 1.09
N LEU A 116 -2.59 17.42 0.76
CA LEU A 116 -1.52 18.40 0.94
C LEU A 116 -1.15 18.50 2.42
N MET A 117 0.14 18.40 2.72
CA MET A 117 0.67 18.62 4.05
C MET A 117 1.34 20.00 4.07
N PRO A 118 0.84 20.97 4.85
CA PRO A 118 1.54 22.23 5.04
C PRO A 118 2.90 21.96 5.70
N GLU A 119 3.96 22.58 5.18
CA GLU A 119 5.31 22.55 5.79
C GLU A 119 5.35 23.31 7.12
#